data_AF-A0A8J2QQP7-F1
#
_entry.id   AF-A0A8J2QQP7-F1
#
_cell.length_a   1.000
_cell.length_b   1.000
_cell.length_c   1.000
_cell.angle_alpha   90.00
_cell.angle_beta   90.00
_cell.angle_gamma   90.00
#
_symmetry.space_group_name_H-M   'P 1'
#
loop_
_entity.id
_entity.type
_entity.pdbx_description
1 polymer ?
#
loop_
_entity_poly.entity_id
_entity_poly.type
_entity_poly.pdbx_seq_one_letter_code
_entity_poly.pdbx_strand_id
1 'polypeptide(L)' 'MAAMGSGRGMMDSQNQVQSDNVDRLKLLYPNVNEDETPLPRSWSTKDKFSYIGLSQNNLRVHYKGARSQHQSNKEIS' A
#
# COMPACT_ATOMS: atom_id res chain seq x y z
N MET A 1 20.37 15.38 32.38
CA MET A 1 18.89 15.44 32.44
C MET A 1 18.40 15.69 31.02
N ALA A 2 17.48 14.96 30.39
CA ALA A 2 16.59 13.89 30.80
C ALA A 2 16.50 12.83 29.68
N ALA A 3 16.19 11.60 30.08
CA ALA A 3 15.92 10.45 29.23
C ALA A 3 14.44 10.37 28.83
N MET A 4 14.15 9.43 27.92
CA MET A 4 12.85 8.93 27.42
C MET A 4 12.09 9.84 26.42
N GLY A 5 11.56 9.32 25.31
CA GLY A 5 11.47 7.92 24.94
C GLY A 5 10.70 7.65 23.65
N SER A 6 10.42 6.36 23.51
CA SER A 6 9.28 5.79 22.80
C SER A 6 9.47 5.60 21.30
N GLY A 7 9.90 4.37 20.98
CA GLY A 7 9.83 3.78 19.66
C GLY A 7 8.47 3.95 18.99
N ARG A 8 8.53 4.35 17.73
CA ARG A 8 7.45 4.34 16.74
C ARG A 8 8.09 3.81 15.44
N GLY A 9 7.68 2.72 14.83
CA GLY A 9 6.62 1.79 15.15
C GLY A 9 7.01 0.40 14.68
N MET A 10 7.11 -0.51 15.65
CA MET A 10 7.01 -1.95 15.43
C MET A 10 5.53 -2.30 15.23
N MET A 11 4.95 -1.87 14.11
CA MET A 11 3.63 -2.31 13.66
C MET A 11 3.70 -2.57 12.16
N ASP A 12 4.68 -3.36 11.73
CA ASP A 12 4.55 -4.17 10.50
C ASP A 12 4.42 -5.66 10.84
N SER A 13 4.28 -5.99 12.12
CA SER A 13 3.99 -7.33 12.60
C SER A 13 2.51 -7.66 12.35
N GLN A 14 2.27 -8.78 11.65
CA GLN A 14 1.04 -9.57 11.72
C GLN A 14 -0.19 -9.12 10.92
N ASN A 15 -0.03 -8.67 9.67
CA ASN A 15 -1.11 -8.86 8.67
C ASN A 15 -0.71 -9.81 7.52
N GLN A 16 0.38 -10.56 7.69
CA GLN A 16 0.73 -11.70 6.85
C GLN A 16 0.06 -13.02 7.30
N VAL A 17 -0.95 -12.93 8.16
CA VAL A 17 -1.63 -14.11 8.71
C VAL A 17 -2.89 -14.35 7.89
N GLN A 18 -2.77 -15.28 6.94
CA GLN A 18 -3.80 -16.26 6.65
C GLN A 18 -5.11 -15.72 6.02
N SER A 19 -5.10 -15.60 4.69
CA SER A 19 -6.29 -15.92 3.88
C SER A 19 -6.52 -17.44 3.80
N ASP A 20 -5.83 -18.24 4.62
CA ASP A 20 -5.59 -19.68 4.46
C ASP A 20 -6.78 -20.59 4.79
N ASN A 21 -8.04 -20.17 4.61
CA ASN A 21 -9.11 -21.19 4.53
C ASN A 21 -10.38 -20.80 3.77
N VAL A 22 -10.65 -19.50 3.55
CA VAL A 22 -11.83 -19.09 2.78
C VAL A 22 -11.48 -17.89 1.93
N ASP A 23 -11.62 -18.04 0.60
CA ASP A 23 -11.54 -16.93 -0.36
C ASP A 23 -12.66 -15.92 -0.05
N ARG A 24 -12.35 -14.91 0.76
CA ARG A 24 -13.32 -13.89 1.20
C ARG A 24 -13.99 -13.19 0.02
N LEU A 25 -13.26 -13.04 -1.09
CA LEU A 25 -13.78 -12.47 -2.33
C LEU A 25 -14.88 -13.34 -2.94
N LYS A 26 -14.77 -14.67 -2.90
CA LYS A 26 -15.82 -15.58 -3.36
C LYS A 26 -17.08 -15.50 -2.49
N LEU A 27 -16.92 -15.25 -1.19
CA LEU A 27 -18.07 -15.05 -0.29
C LEU A 27 -18.79 -13.72 -0.54
N LEU A 28 -18.04 -12.65 -0.82
CA LEU A 28 -18.58 -11.33 -1.12
C LEU A 28 -19.18 -11.26 -2.54
N TYR A 29 -18.62 -12.03 -3.47
CA TYR A 29 -18.96 -12.01 -4.88
C TYR A 29 -19.21 -13.43 -5.42
N PRO A 30 -20.25 -14.13 -4.95
CA PRO A 30 -20.52 -15.52 -5.34
C PRO A 30 -20.90 -15.68 -6.82
N ASN A 31 -21.42 -14.62 -7.45
CA ASN A 31 -21.82 -14.62 -8.86
C ASN A 31 -20.70 -14.15 -9.81
N VAL A 32 -19.51 -13.83 -9.30
CA VAL A 32 -18.38 -13.42 -10.13
C VAL A 32 -17.57 -14.66 -10.49
N ASN A 33 -17.46 -14.93 -11.78
CA ASN A 33 -16.58 -15.95 -12.31
C ASN A 33 -15.15 -15.39 -12.39
N GLU A 34 -14.22 -15.92 -11.58
CA GLU A 34 -12.83 -15.46 -11.55
C GLU A 34 -12.05 -15.84 -12.83
N ASP A 35 -12.48 -16.86 -13.57
CA ASP A 35 -11.81 -17.30 -14.81
C ASP A 35 -12.11 -16.36 -15.99
N GLU A 36 -13.32 -15.78 -16.04
CA GLU A 36 -13.73 -14.84 -17.07
C GLU A 36 -13.43 -13.39 -16.67
N THR A 37 -13.67 -13.05 -15.41
CA THR A 37 -13.55 -11.69 -14.88
C THR A 37 -12.84 -11.71 -13.52
N PRO A 38 -11.49 -11.76 -13.50
CA PRO A 38 -10.74 -11.81 -12.26
C PRO A 38 -10.91 -10.50 -11.48
N LEU A 39 -11.25 -10.62 -10.19
CA LEU A 39 -11.36 -9.47 -9.29
C LEU A 39 -9.98 -8.83 -9.02
N PRO A 40 -9.89 -7.50 -8.91
CA PRO A 40 -8.62 -6.84 -8.61
C PRO A 40 -8.18 -7.15 -7.17
N ARG A 41 -7.13 -7.97 -7.02
CA ARG A 41 -6.57 -8.38 -5.71
C ARG A 41 -5.44 -7.49 -5.22
N SER A 42 -4.76 -6.78 -6.11
CA SER A 42 -3.61 -5.93 -5.79
C SER A 42 -3.39 -4.86 -6.86
N TRP A 43 -2.55 -3.86 -6.55
CA TRP A 43 -2.14 -2.84 -7.52
C TRP A 43 -1.29 -3.44 -8.65
N SER A 44 -1.48 -2.94 -9.87
CA SER A 44 -0.69 -3.34 -11.03
C SER A 44 0.72 -2.76 -10.97
N THR A 45 1.74 -3.59 -11.20
CA THR A 45 3.13 -3.12 -11.31
C THR A 45 3.44 -2.50 -12.67
N LYS A 46 2.67 -2.86 -13.70
CA LYS A 46 2.83 -2.38 -15.08
C LYS A 46 2.01 -1.13 -15.35
N ASP A 47 0.78 -1.11 -14.84
CA ASP A 47 -0.15 -0.01 -15.03
C ASP A 47 -0.09 0.95 -13.83
N LYS A 48 1.02 1.68 -13.73
CA LYS A 48 1.21 2.73 -12.72
C LYS A 48 2.15 3.82 -13.23
N PHE A 49 1.91 5.05 -12.79
CA PHE A 49 2.82 6.16 -13.05
C PHE A 49 4.16 5.98 -12.32
N SER A 50 5.24 6.50 -12.91
CA SER A 50 6.61 6.35 -12.39
C SER A 50 6.81 6.87 -10.97
N TYR A 51 5.98 7.83 -10.53
CA TYR A 51 6.01 8.39 -9.17
C TYR A 51 5.31 7.52 -8.13
N ILE A 52 4.66 6.44 -8.55
CA ILE A 52 3.99 5.47 -7.69
C ILE A 52 4.93 4.30 -7.47
N GLY A 53 5.28 4.06 -6.22
CA GLY A 53 5.93 2.84 -5.80
C GLY A 53 4.96 1.92 -5.06
N LEU A 54 5.17 0.62 -5.20
CA LEU A 54 4.36 -0.42 -4.57
C LEU A 54 5.25 -1.25 -3.64
N SER A 55 4.71 -1.66 -2.50
CA SER A 55 5.35 -2.58 -1.54
C SER A 55 4.30 -3.49 -0.90
N GLN A 56 4.72 -4.40 -0.02
CA GLN A 56 3.85 -5.35 0.69
C GLN A 56 2.91 -6.09 -0.27
N ASN A 57 3.50 -6.92 -1.15
CA ASN A 57 2.76 -7.71 -2.15
C ASN A 57 1.90 -6.86 -3.09
N ASN A 58 2.36 -5.63 -3.40
CA ASN A 58 1.64 -4.66 -4.22
C ASN A 58 0.28 -4.23 -3.63
N LEU A 59 0.14 -4.25 -2.31
CA LEU A 59 -1.06 -3.75 -1.62
C LEU A 59 -0.85 -2.34 -1.05
N ARG A 60 0.41 -1.96 -0.84
CA ARG A 60 0.77 -0.66 -0.27
C ARG A 60 1.36 0.27 -1.31
N VAL A 61 0.75 1.45 -1.44
CA VAL A 61 1.20 2.53 -2.34
C VAL A 61 2.05 3.54 -1.56
N HIS A 62 3.17 3.94 -2.15
CA HIS A 62 3.98 5.07 -1.68
C HIS A 62 4.26 6.04 -2.82
N TYR A 63 4.18 7.34 -2.52
CA TYR A 63 4.59 8.38 -3.46
C TYR A 63 6.10 8.55 -3.40
N LYS A 64 6.77 8.36 -4.54
CA LYS A 64 8.22 8.55 -4.72
C LYS A 64 8.57 9.66 -5.72
N GLY A 65 7.60 10.51 -6.06
CA GLY A 65 7.80 11.62 -6.99
C GLY A 65 8.80 12.66 -6.48
N ALA A 66 9.39 13.40 -7.42
CA ALA A 66 10.49 14.32 -7.13
C ALA A 66 10.08 15.39 -6.11
N ARG A 67 10.85 15.51 -5.03
CA ARG A 67 10.69 16.55 -3.99
C ARG A 67 11.00 17.98 -4.48
N SER A 68 11.05 18.22 -5.78
CA SER A 68 11.53 19.50 -6.34
C SER A 68 10.46 20.59 -6.51
N GLN A 69 9.16 20.31 -6.33
CA GLN A 69 8.11 21.33 -6.55
C GLN A 69 7.42 21.82 -5.27
N HIS A 70 7.73 21.25 -4.09
CA HIS A 70 7.12 21.68 -2.82
C HIS A 70 8.04 22.49 -1.90
N GLN A 71 9.31 22.71 -2.28
CA GLN A 71 10.28 23.42 -1.44
C GLN A 71 10.66 24.82 -1.93
N SER A 72 10.17 25.30 -3.09
CA SER A 72 10.61 26.58 -3.67
C SER A 72 9.79 27.83 -3.32
N ASN A 73 8.78 27.74 -2.44
CA ASN A 73 7.95 28.92 -2.05
C ASN A 73 7.95 29.18 -0.53
N LYS A 74 9.12 29.12 0.12
CA LYS A 74 9.28 29.55 1.53
C LYS A 74 10.43 30.54 1.76
N GLU A 75 10.85 31.28 0.74
CA GLU A 75 11.87 32.33 0.89
C GLU A 75 11.49 33.59 0.12
N ILE A 76 10.28 34.13 0.33
CA ILE A 76 10.00 35.56 0.10
C ILE A 76 9.00 36.00 1.18
N SER A 77 9.50 36.43 2.33
CA SER A 77 8.78 37.29 3.27
C SER A 77 9.76 38.23 3.96
#